data_AF-K9RGE6-F1
#
_entry.id   AF-K9RGE6-F1
#
_cell.length_a   1.000
_cell.length_b   1.000
_cell.length_c   1.000
_cell.angle_alpha   90.00
_cell.angle_beta   90.00
_cell.angle_gamma   90.00
#
_symmetry.space_group_name_H-M   'P 1'
#
loop_
_entity.id
_entity.type
_entity.pdbx_description
1 polymer ?
#
loop_
_entity_poly.entity_id
_entity_poly.type
_entity_poly.pdbx_seq_one_letter_code
_entity_poly.pdbx_strand_id
1 'polypeptide(L)'
;MKNNSHPKPLGIILVFLLTFGSTVFAGFLASIFISKSYWGYYFNPPELPQKVEEFETIRSITPVSSIKRNNGNRIFKIDTSNSCIQDILSGIENLKSSCGTGKCNTEYCDNSRVVLSLANQQKLPEKTSYISPDKLNSLYKYLESTELLYEGEAGYNGELIADSATGDLISKGDGKRLEGVVVEAEDKKKQLYLFIAVNGGQISNDHYPYYEFLFELPKDKSTPKLIANNRFFYEIAGVEGILEWNVIWMFFIAIGFILSIPITILLISIKGRKKSQQLLLPGSSEQLTINSDR
;
A
#
# COMPACT_ATOMS: atom_id res chain seq x y z
N MET A 1 32.24 -44.84 -35.87
CA MET A 1 31.89 -44.82 -34.43
C MET A 1 31.16 -43.51 -34.13
N LYS A 2 29.87 -43.53 -33.74
CA LYS A 2 29.14 -42.31 -33.35
C LYS A 2 29.63 -41.87 -31.99
N ASN A 3 30.33 -40.74 -31.94
CA ASN A 3 30.76 -40.13 -30.68
C ASN A 3 29.53 -39.45 -30.04
N ASN A 4 28.80 -40.20 -29.20
CA ASN A 4 27.64 -39.68 -28.49
C ASN A 4 28.11 -38.68 -27.43
N SER A 5 28.26 -37.41 -27.80
CA SER A 5 28.61 -36.36 -26.84
C SER A 5 27.38 -36.05 -25.97
N HIS A 6 27.22 -36.79 -24.88
CA HIS A 6 26.24 -36.44 -23.86
C HIS A 6 26.61 -35.07 -23.26
N PRO A 7 25.63 -34.16 -23.05
CA PRO A 7 25.89 -32.92 -22.34
C PRO A 7 26.49 -33.25 -20.97
N LYS A 8 27.63 -32.62 -20.64
CA LYS A 8 28.26 -32.78 -19.32
C LYS A 8 27.23 -32.36 -18.26
N PRO A 9 27.09 -33.11 -17.15
CA PRO A 9 26.08 -32.83 -16.12
C PRO A 9 26.17 -31.38 -15.60
N LEU A 10 27.38 -30.84 -15.51
CA LEU A 10 27.63 -29.45 -15.12
C LEU A 10 26.92 -28.42 -16.02
N GLY A 11 26.83 -28.68 -17.33
CA GLY A 11 26.16 -27.78 -18.27
C GLY A 11 24.63 -27.77 -18.10
N ILE A 12 24.04 -28.92 -17.76
CA ILE A 12 22.61 -29.02 -17.47
C ILE A 12 22.29 -28.26 -16.18
N ILE A 13 23.09 -28.48 -15.14
CA ILE A 13 22.95 -27.80 -13.85
C ILE A 13 23.05 -26.28 -14.04
N LEU A 14 24.03 -25.80 -14.79
CA LEU A 14 24.19 -24.36 -15.04
C LEU A 14 22.98 -23.76 -15.77
N VAL A 15 22.48 -24.42 -16.83
CA VAL A 15 21.29 -23.93 -17.55
C VAL A 15 20.06 -23.92 -16.63
N PHE A 16 19.89 -24.95 -15.81
CA PHE A 16 18.81 -25.00 -14.81
C PHE A 16 18.91 -23.86 -13.80
N LEU A 17 20.09 -23.61 -13.23
CA LEU A 17 20.28 -22.54 -12.26
C LEU A 17 20.02 -21.16 -12.88
N LEU A 18 20.42 -20.95 -14.14
CA LEU A 18 20.15 -19.69 -14.85
C LEU A 18 18.66 -19.50 -15.14
N THR A 19 17.96 -20.55 -15.59
CA THR A 19 16.50 -20.46 -15.84
C THR A 19 15.74 -20.26 -14.54
N PHE A 20 16.04 -21.05 -13.51
CA PHE A 20 15.42 -20.93 -12.20
C PHE A 20 15.68 -19.55 -11.57
N GLY A 21 16.94 -19.11 -11.54
CA GLY A 21 17.31 -17.78 -11.02
C GLY A 21 16.61 -16.64 -11.74
N SER A 22 16.50 -16.71 -13.08
CA SER A 22 15.76 -15.72 -13.88
C SER A 22 14.26 -15.71 -13.54
N THR A 23 13.65 -16.88 -13.37
CA THR A 23 12.22 -16.99 -12.99
C THR A 23 11.96 -16.48 -11.58
N VAL A 24 12.85 -16.76 -10.62
CA VAL A 24 12.73 -16.26 -9.24
C VAL A 24 12.87 -14.73 -9.21
N PHE A 25 13.81 -14.17 -9.96
CA PHE A 25 13.99 -12.72 -10.06
C PHE A 25 12.77 -12.04 -10.70
N ALA A 26 12.24 -12.60 -11.80
CA ALA A 26 11.02 -12.08 -12.41
C ALA A 26 9.81 -12.18 -11.46
N GLY A 27 9.70 -13.27 -10.72
CA GLY A 27 8.67 -13.46 -9.69
C GLY A 27 8.75 -12.44 -8.55
N PHE A 28 9.96 -12.09 -8.11
CA PHE A 28 10.19 -11.04 -7.12
C PHE A 28 9.74 -9.66 -7.63
N LEU A 29 10.07 -9.31 -8.87
CA LEU A 29 9.60 -8.04 -9.45
C LEU A 29 8.07 -8.02 -9.61
N ALA A 30 7.48 -9.13 -10.01
CA ALA A 30 6.04 -9.27 -10.14
C ALA A 30 5.32 -9.15 -8.78
N SER A 31 5.87 -9.74 -7.71
CA SER A 31 5.25 -9.64 -6.37
C SER A 31 5.29 -8.20 -5.84
N ILE A 32 6.40 -7.49 -6.04
CA ILE A 32 6.52 -6.06 -5.70
C ILE A 32 5.52 -5.21 -6.47
N PHE A 33 5.35 -5.47 -7.77
CA PHE A 33 4.40 -4.74 -8.60
C PHE A 33 2.95 -4.99 -8.18
N ILE A 34 2.58 -6.26 -7.93
CA ILE A 34 1.25 -6.63 -7.43
C ILE A 34 0.98 -5.97 -6.08
N SER A 35 1.95 -6.03 -5.15
CA SER A 35 1.86 -5.37 -3.84
C SER A 35 1.59 -3.87 -3.99
N LYS A 36 2.34 -3.17 -4.83
CA LYS A 36 2.14 -1.73 -5.08
C LYS A 36 0.78 -1.43 -5.69
N SER A 37 0.31 -2.26 -6.62
CA SER A 37 -0.97 -2.05 -7.29
C SER A 37 -2.17 -2.34 -6.37
N TYR A 38 -2.05 -3.33 -5.49
CA TYR A 38 -3.13 -3.79 -4.61
C TYR A 38 -3.18 -3.00 -3.30
N TRP A 39 -2.05 -2.94 -2.60
CA TRP A 39 -1.95 -2.33 -1.27
C TRP A 39 -1.55 -0.85 -1.31
N GLY A 40 -1.07 -0.36 -2.44
CA GLY A 40 -0.56 1.01 -2.56
C GLY A 40 0.88 1.19 -2.09
N TYR A 41 1.57 0.11 -1.65
CA TYR A 41 2.96 0.13 -1.21
C TYR A 41 3.76 -1.09 -1.70
N TYR A 42 5.09 -1.00 -1.71
CA TYR A 42 5.94 -2.07 -2.25
C TYR A 42 6.16 -3.21 -1.25
N PHE A 43 6.64 -2.88 -0.05
CA PHE A 43 7.05 -3.86 0.96
C PHE A 43 6.25 -3.71 2.25
N ASN A 44 6.17 -2.49 2.77
CA ASN A 44 5.44 -2.15 3.99
C ASN A 44 4.63 -0.87 3.73
N PRO A 45 3.55 -0.62 4.51
CA PRO A 45 2.86 0.66 4.52
C PRO A 45 3.85 1.82 4.66
N PRO A 46 3.62 2.96 3.96
CA PRO A 46 4.52 4.11 4.03
C PRO A 46 4.57 4.65 5.46
N GLU A 47 5.75 5.05 5.94
CA GLU A 47 5.90 5.69 7.25
C GLU A 47 5.09 7.01 7.35
N LEU A 48 4.87 7.49 8.58
CA LEU A 48 4.24 8.79 8.77
C LEU A 48 5.12 9.87 8.11
N PRO A 49 4.52 10.93 7.53
CA PRO A 49 5.31 12.04 7.01
C PRO A 49 6.27 12.57 8.07
N GLN A 50 7.58 12.66 7.76
CA GLN A 50 8.64 13.04 8.69
C GLN A 50 8.29 14.30 9.52
N LYS A 51 7.54 15.23 8.93
CA LYS A 51 7.11 16.46 9.58
C LYS A 51 6.24 16.24 10.83
N VAL A 52 5.56 15.11 10.96
CA VAL A 52 4.81 14.73 12.16
C VAL A 52 5.75 14.56 13.36
N GLU A 53 6.96 14.07 13.14
CA GLU A 53 7.99 13.95 14.19
C GLU A 53 8.51 15.32 14.66
N GLU A 54 8.34 16.37 13.85
CA GLU A 54 8.72 17.74 14.20
C GLU A 54 7.65 18.49 15.00
N PHE A 55 6.46 17.91 15.19
CA PHE A 55 5.42 18.51 16.02
C PHE A 55 5.92 18.64 17.46
N GLU A 56 5.78 19.84 18.03
CA GLU A 56 6.21 20.17 19.40
C GLU A 56 5.01 20.38 20.31
N THR A 57 3.95 21.01 19.82
CA THR A 57 2.74 21.28 20.60
C THR A 57 1.52 20.73 19.87
N ILE A 58 0.81 19.79 20.50
CA ILE A 58 -0.46 19.26 20.00
C ILE A 58 -1.60 20.09 20.58
N ARG A 59 -2.29 20.84 19.73
CA ARG A 59 -3.40 21.72 20.15
C ARG A 59 -4.71 20.95 20.32
N SER A 60 -4.98 20.03 19.41
CA SER A 60 -6.21 19.23 19.44
C SER A 60 -6.05 17.89 18.75
N ILE A 61 -6.76 16.89 19.25
CA ILE A 61 -6.92 15.58 18.62
C ILE A 61 -8.42 15.32 18.56
N THR A 62 -8.99 15.41 17.37
CA THR A 62 -10.44 15.35 17.16
C THR A 62 -10.77 14.04 16.46
N PRO A 63 -11.45 13.09 17.11
CA PRO A 63 -11.97 11.92 16.43
C PRO A 63 -13.16 12.35 15.57
N VAL A 64 -13.20 11.87 14.32
CA VAL A 64 -14.12 12.36 13.29
C VAL A 64 -14.76 11.21 12.52
N SER A 65 -15.98 11.44 12.08
CA SER A 65 -16.61 10.68 10.99
C SER A 65 -17.25 11.63 10.00
N SER A 66 -17.29 11.24 8.73
CA SER A 66 -17.96 12.03 7.69
C SER A 66 -19.42 11.63 7.56
N ILE A 67 -20.30 12.62 7.40
CA ILE A 67 -21.71 12.44 7.06
C ILE A 67 -22.00 13.11 5.72
N LYS A 68 -22.98 12.57 4.98
CA LYS A 68 -23.47 13.19 3.74
C LYS A 68 -24.78 13.92 4.04
N ARG A 69 -24.77 15.24 3.89
CA ARG A 69 -25.96 16.06 4.06
C ARG A 69 -26.92 15.86 2.89
N ASN A 70 -28.18 16.26 3.09
CA ASN A 70 -29.23 16.19 2.07
C ASN A 70 -28.91 16.95 0.77
N ASN A 71 -28.05 17.97 0.84
CA ASN A 71 -27.57 18.69 -0.35
C ASN A 71 -26.45 17.97 -1.12
N GLY A 72 -26.10 16.75 -0.72
CA GLY A 72 -25.04 15.94 -1.31
C GLY A 72 -23.64 16.20 -0.75
N ASN A 73 -23.43 17.32 -0.03
CA ASN A 73 -22.13 17.68 0.51
C ASN A 73 -21.76 16.78 1.68
N ARG A 74 -20.49 16.41 1.73
CA ARG A 74 -19.91 15.70 2.87
C ARG A 74 -19.25 16.68 3.83
N ILE A 75 -19.44 16.44 5.12
CA ILE A 75 -18.78 17.18 6.20
C ILE A 75 -18.27 16.22 7.26
N PHE A 76 -17.28 16.63 8.03
CA PHE A 76 -16.90 15.92 9.24
C PHE A 76 -17.77 16.35 10.42
N LYS A 77 -18.11 15.38 11.27
CA LYS A 77 -18.63 15.59 12.62
C LYS A 77 -17.65 15.00 13.63
N ILE A 78 -17.68 15.52 14.85
CA ILE A 78 -16.93 14.90 15.95
C ILE A 78 -17.61 13.57 16.27
N ASP A 79 -16.83 12.50 16.29
CA ASP A 79 -17.33 11.14 16.53
C ASP A 79 -16.50 10.44 17.60
N THR A 80 -16.99 10.47 18.84
CA THR A 80 -16.34 9.83 19.97
C THR A 80 -16.72 8.36 20.12
N SER A 81 -17.52 7.80 19.22
CA SER A 81 -17.95 6.40 19.30
C SER A 81 -16.84 5.40 18.92
N ASN A 82 -15.77 5.87 18.26
CA ASN A 82 -14.62 5.06 17.93
C ASN A 82 -13.82 4.70 19.20
N SER A 83 -14.00 3.47 19.69
CA SER A 83 -13.38 2.98 20.93
C SER A 83 -11.86 3.01 20.87
N CYS A 84 -11.24 2.74 19.72
CA CYS A 84 -9.77 2.69 19.59
C CYS A 84 -9.13 4.04 19.91
N ILE A 85 -9.65 5.13 19.32
CA ILE A 85 -9.11 6.46 19.59
C ILE A 85 -9.34 6.87 21.05
N GLN A 86 -10.50 6.52 21.62
CA GLN A 86 -10.80 6.80 23.03
C GLN A 86 -9.88 6.02 23.97
N ASP A 87 -9.59 4.76 23.68
CA ASP A 87 -8.70 3.92 24.49
C ASP A 87 -7.27 4.49 24.51
N ILE A 88 -6.80 5.03 23.37
CA ILE A 88 -5.48 5.68 23.30
C ILE A 88 -5.48 7.03 24.04
N LEU A 89 -6.51 7.85 23.83
CA LEU A 89 -6.61 9.17 24.44
C LEU A 89 -6.84 9.14 25.95
N SER A 90 -7.49 8.11 26.46
CA SER A 90 -7.72 7.93 27.90
C SER A 90 -6.46 7.51 28.67
N GLY A 91 -5.31 7.36 27.99
CA GLY A 91 -4.03 7.11 28.63
C GLY A 91 -3.98 5.77 29.37
N ILE A 92 -4.83 4.81 28.99
CA ILE A 92 -4.83 3.48 29.60
C ILE A 92 -3.47 2.84 29.32
N GLU A 93 -2.67 2.67 30.38
CA GLU A 93 -1.28 2.16 30.38
C GLU A 93 -1.08 0.82 29.66
N ASN A 94 -2.17 0.16 29.26
CA ASN A 94 -2.20 -1.13 28.58
C ASN A 94 -2.39 -1.03 27.05
N LEU A 95 -1.95 0.08 26.45
CA LEU A 95 -1.87 0.24 24.99
C LEU A 95 -1.18 -0.96 24.30
N LYS A 96 -0.13 -1.51 24.91
CA LYS A 96 0.57 -2.69 24.37
C LYS A 96 -0.29 -3.97 24.31
N SER A 97 -1.32 -4.13 25.16
CA SER A 97 -2.17 -5.35 25.16
C SER A 97 -3.44 -5.22 24.32
N SER A 98 -3.95 -4.00 24.10
CA SER A 98 -5.14 -3.78 23.23
C SER A 98 -4.81 -3.96 21.75
N CYS A 99 -3.52 -3.86 21.42
CA CYS A 99 -2.94 -3.95 20.09
C CYS A 99 -2.92 -5.34 19.45
N GLY A 100 -3.23 -6.42 20.20
CA GLY A 100 -3.11 -7.80 19.73
C GLY A 100 -4.35 -8.67 19.88
N THR A 101 -5.52 -8.10 20.22
CA THR A 101 -6.74 -8.88 20.57
C THR A 101 -7.87 -8.82 19.54
N GLY A 102 -7.58 -8.43 18.29
CA GLY A 102 -8.58 -8.39 17.21
C GLY A 102 -9.60 -7.25 17.31
N LYS A 103 -9.51 -6.37 18.32
CA LYS A 103 -10.33 -5.15 18.43
C LYS A 103 -9.66 -3.90 17.86
N CYS A 104 -8.34 -3.88 17.84
CA CYS A 104 -7.48 -2.82 17.32
C CYS A 104 -6.27 -3.52 16.69
N ASN A 105 -6.41 -4.01 15.45
CA ASN A 105 -5.37 -4.78 14.79
C ASN A 105 -4.15 -3.89 14.52
N THR A 106 -3.03 -4.06 15.22
CA THR A 106 -1.92 -3.10 15.14
C THR A 106 -1.16 -3.05 13.83
N GLU A 107 -1.19 -4.11 13.04
CA GLU A 107 -0.58 -4.07 11.70
C GLU A 107 -1.40 -3.18 10.75
N TYR A 108 -2.69 -2.96 11.04
CA TYR A 108 -3.66 -2.24 10.20
C TYR A 108 -4.50 -1.23 11.00
N CYS A 109 -3.98 -0.73 12.14
CA CYS A 109 -4.66 0.19 13.07
C CYS A 109 -4.64 1.60 12.46
N ASP A 110 -5.39 1.77 11.39
CA ASP A 110 -5.00 2.71 10.37
C ASP A 110 -5.15 4.17 10.82
N ASN A 111 -6.27 4.58 11.41
CA ASN A 111 -6.42 5.98 11.86
C ASN A 111 -5.74 6.34 13.19
N SER A 112 -5.21 5.37 13.95
CA SER A 112 -4.62 5.65 15.26
C SER A 112 -3.10 5.79 15.24
N ARG A 113 -2.46 5.47 14.10
CA ARG A 113 -1.01 5.48 13.92
C ARG A 113 -0.33 6.77 14.33
N VAL A 114 -0.91 7.93 13.95
CA VAL A 114 -0.38 9.24 14.34
C VAL A 114 -0.47 9.46 15.85
N VAL A 115 -1.56 9.05 16.49
CA VAL A 115 -1.75 9.22 17.94
C VAL A 115 -0.77 8.33 18.70
N LEU A 116 -0.56 7.10 18.25
CA LEU A 116 0.45 6.18 18.80
C LEU A 116 1.87 6.73 18.63
N SER A 117 2.22 7.27 17.46
CA SER A 117 3.52 7.90 17.24
C SER A 117 3.76 9.07 18.18
N LEU A 118 2.75 9.93 18.37
CA LEU A 118 2.81 11.05 19.33
C LEU A 118 2.89 10.57 20.79
N ALA A 119 2.20 9.49 21.15
CA ALA A 119 2.26 8.87 22.47
C ALA A 119 3.67 8.35 22.77
N ASN A 120 4.26 7.60 21.83
CA ASN A 120 5.61 7.05 21.96
C ASN A 120 6.68 8.14 22.10
N GLN A 121 6.44 9.32 21.53
CA GLN A 121 7.30 10.49 21.65
C GLN A 121 7.01 11.34 22.91
N GLN A 122 6.05 10.93 23.76
CA GLN A 122 5.61 11.69 24.94
C GLN A 122 5.11 13.11 24.61
N LYS A 123 4.46 13.27 23.45
CA LYS A 123 3.95 14.56 22.94
C LYS A 123 2.43 14.73 23.07
N LEU A 124 1.72 13.71 23.53
CA LEU A 124 0.29 13.83 23.79
C LEU A 124 0.05 14.78 24.98
N PRO A 125 -0.92 15.71 24.88
CA PRO A 125 -1.28 16.56 26.01
C PRO A 125 -2.05 15.75 27.05
N GLU A 126 -1.97 16.14 28.33
CA GLU A 126 -2.76 15.52 29.41
C GLU A 126 -4.26 15.60 29.15
N LYS A 127 -4.71 16.68 28.49
CA LYS A 127 -6.09 16.87 28.06
C LYS A 127 -6.13 17.31 26.61
N THR A 128 -6.81 16.55 25.77
CA THR A 128 -7.04 16.90 24.37
C THR A 128 -8.23 17.85 24.25
N SER A 129 -8.04 18.92 23.48
CA SER A 129 -9.15 19.73 22.97
C SER A 129 -9.60 19.21 21.62
N TYR A 130 -10.79 19.61 21.19
CA TYR A 130 -11.30 19.34 19.85
C TYR A 130 -11.25 20.59 18.96
N ILE A 131 -11.10 20.38 17.67
CA ILE A 131 -11.23 21.42 16.65
C ILE A 131 -12.67 21.95 16.68
N SER A 132 -12.83 23.25 16.46
CA SER A 132 -14.17 23.84 16.39
C SER A 132 -15.00 23.25 15.24
N PRO A 133 -16.32 23.03 15.43
CA PRO A 133 -17.19 22.46 14.40
C PRO A 133 -17.14 23.21 13.07
N ASP A 134 -17.05 24.55 13.08
CA ASP A 134 -16.99 25.35 11.85
C ASP A 134 -15.72 25.07 11.04
N LYS A 135 -14.58 24.98 11.71
CA LYS A 135 -13.31 24.63 11.06
C LYS A 135 -13.41 23.21 10.50
N LEU A 136 -13.90 22.27 11.30
CA LEU A 136 -14.06 20.87 10.93
C LEU A 136 -14.96 20.68 9.69
N ASN A 137 -16.07 21.41 9.61
CA ASN A 137 -17.00 21.39 8.48
C ASN A 137 -16.34 21.77 7.15
N SER A 138 -15.31 22.63 7.18
CA SER A 138 -14.58 23.04 5.98
C SER A 138 -13.53 22.03 5.51
N LEU A 139 -13.05 21.15 6.41
CA LEU A 139 -11.92 20.26 6.13
C LEU A 139 -12.22 19.23 5.05
N TYR A 140 -13.44 18.68 5.05
CA TYR A 140 -13.81 17.67 4.08
C TYR A 140 -13.71 18.20 2.63
N LYS A 141 -14.11 19.46 2.42
CA LYS A 141 -14.01 20.11 1.10
C LYS A 141 -12.55 20.23 0.62
N TYR A 142 -11.60 20.47 1.54
CA TYR A 142 -10.19 20.49 1.18
C TYR A 142 -9.71 19.10 0.73
N LEU A 143 -10.14 18.03 1.42
CA LEU A 143 -9.81 16.66 1.01
C LEU A 143 -10.39 16.32 -0.37
N GLU A 144 -11.66 16.64 -0.64
CA GLU A 144 -12.27 16.43 -1.96
C GLU A 144 -11.52 17.17 -3.06
N SER A 145 -11.09 18.41 -2.80
CA SER A 145 -10.35 19.22 -3.78
C SER A 145 -8.97 18.67 -4.14
N THR A 146 -8.45 17.68 -3.38
CA THR A 146 -7.19 17.01 -3.73
C THR A 146 -7.36 15.96 -4.83
N GLU A 147 -8.59 15.49 -5.09
CA GLU A 147 -8.89 14.37 -6.00
C GLU A 147 -8.15 13.06 -5.63
N LEU A 148 -7.66 12.94 -4.39
CA LEU A 148 -6.94 11.76 -3.90
C LEU A 148 -7.84 10.71 -3.23
N LEU A 149 -9.10 11.07 -2.96
CA LEU A 149 -10.09 10.15 -2.39
C LEU A 149 -10.54 9.14 -3.44
N TYR A 150 -10.53 7.86 -3.08
CA TYR A 150 -10.92 6.76 -3.96
C TYR A 150 -12.45 6.62 -4.01
N GLU A 151 -12.98 6.36 -5.20
CA GLU A 151 -14.38 6.03 -5.40
C GLU A 151 -14.55 4.51 -5.36
N GLY A 152 -15.61 4.04 -4.71
CA GLY A 152 -15.91 2.60 -4.69
C GLY A 152 -16.23 2.07 -6.08
N GLU A 153 -15.95 0.78 -6.30
CA GLU A 153 -16.41 0.06 -7.49
C GLU A 153 -17.94 0.05 -7.56
N ALA A 154 -18.50 -0.27 -8.73
CA ALA A 154 -19.95 -0.38 -8.89
C ALA A 154 -20.52 -1.40 -7.89
N GLY A 155 -21.45 -0.95 -7.03
CA GLY A 155 -21.98 -1.74 -5.91
C GLY A 155 -21.41 -1.39 -4.53
N TYR A 156 -20.28 -0.66 -4.49
CA TYR A 156 -19.58 -0.20 -3.27
C TYR A 156 -19.62 1.33 -3.12
N ASN A 157 -20.70 1.95 -3.59
CA ASN A 157 -21.00 3.36 -3.29
C ASN A 157 -21.80 3.51 -1.98
N GLY A 158 -22.06 2.39 -1.32
CA GLY A 158 -22.77 2.25 -0.07
C GLY A 158 -24.26 2.60 -0.15
N GLU A 159 -25.08 1.81 0.52
CA GLU A 159 -26.47 2.20 0.76
C GLU A 159 -26.48 3.43 1.68
N LEU A 160 -27.17 4.48 1.22
CA LEU A 160 -27.41 5.69 2.02
C LEU A 160 -28.62 5.45 2.90
N ILE A 161 -28.38 5.29 4.21
CA ILE A 161 -29.43 5.13 5.20
C ILE A 161 -29.64 6.47 5.89
N ALA A 162 -30.87 6.96 5.91
CA ALA A 162 -31.22 8.15 6.65
C ALA A 162 -31.08 7.89 8.16
N ASP A 163 -30.30 8.73 8.84
CA ASP A 163 -30.25 8.80 10.28
C ASP A 163 -31.60 9.24 10.81
N SER A 164 -32.21 8.44 11.69
CA SER A 164 -33.58 8.66 12.15
C SER A 164 -33.74 9.92 13.02
N ALA A 165 -32.66 10.45 13.59
CA ALA A 165 -32.69 11.63 14.45
C ALA A 165 -32.43 12.92 13.67
N THR A 166 -31.51 12.89 12.70
CA THR A 166 -31.02 14.08 11.98
C THR A 166 -31.55 14.18 10.55
N GLY A 167 -31.98 13.06 9.96
CA GLY A 167 -32.30 12.94 8.54
C GLY A 167 -31.07 12.98 7.62
N ASP A 168 -29.85 13.03 8.17
CA ASP A 168 -28.62 12.97 7.38
C ASP A 168 -28.40 11.56 6.81
N LEU A 169 -27.75 11.48 5.65
CA LEU A 169 -27.51 10.20 4.98
C LEU A 169 -26.17 9.62 5.44
N ILE A 170 -26.22 8.44 6.07
CA ILE A 170 -25.06 7.66 6.47
C ILE A 170 -24.85 6.57 5.40
N SER A 171 -23.74 6.66 4.66
CA SER A 171 -23.35 5.59 3.74
C SER A 171 -22.68 4.46 4.50
N LYS A 172 -23.15 3.22 4.42
CA LYS A 172 -22.47 2.08 5.07
C LYS A 172 -21.23 1.55 4.33
N GLY A 173 -20.92 2.04 3.13
CA GLY A 173 -19.82 1.51 2.33
C GLY A 173 -19.50 2.33 1.10
N ASP A 174 -19.27 3.63 1.27
CA ASP A 174 -18.75 4.52 0.23
C ASP A 174 -17.26 4.75 0.51
N GLY A 175 -16.36 4.58 -0.47
CA GLY A 175 -14.94 4.90 -0.35
C GLY A 175 -14.64 6.33 0.15
N LYS A 176 -15.58 7.25 -0.06
CA LYS A 176 -15.53 8.64 0.44
C LYS A 176 -16.13 8.82 1.84
N ARG A 177 -16.71 7.80 2.47
CA ARG A 177 -17.01 7.87 3.92
C ARG A 177 -15.69 7.83 4.68
N LEU A 178 -15.35 8.90 5.38
CA LEU A 178 -14.09 9.02 6.10
C LEU A 178 -14.30 8.91 7.62
N GLU A 179 -13.48 8.12 8.30
CA GLU A 179 -13.49 7.93 9.76
C GLU A 179 -12.08 7.87 10.34
N GLY A 180 -11.82 8.65 11.38
CA GLY A 180 -10.53 8.61 12.03
C GLY A 180 -10.25 9.81 12.91
N VAL A 181 -9.10 10.43 12.72
CA VAL A 181 -8.61 11.49 13.61
C VAL A 181 -8.06 12.68 12.82
N VAL A 182 -8.31 13.86 13.36
CA VAL A 182 -7.70 15.11 12.92
C VAL A 182 -6.85 15.67 14.05
N VAL A 183 -5.57 15.88 13.77
CA VAL A 183 -4.60 16.44 14.70
C VAL A 183 -4.24 17.86 14.25
N GLU A 184 -4.39 18.82 15.15
CA GLU A 184 -3.85 20.18 14.97
C GLU A 184 -2.59 20.30 15.81
N ALA A 185 -1.48 20.66 15.18
CA ALA A 185 -0.17 20.71 15.84
C ALA A 185 0.67 21.90 15.37
N GLU A 186 1.60 22.32 16.21
CA GLU A 186 2.63 23.29 15.89
C GLU A 186 4.00 22.65 15.86
N ASP A 187 4.88 23.10 14.96
CA ASP A 187 6.31 22.83 15.06
C ASP A 187 7.04 23.88 15.93
N LYS A 188 8.36 23.70 16.08
CA LYS A 188 9.26 24.60 16.82
C LYS A 188 9.23 26.06 16.35
N LYS A 189 8.81 26.32 15.12
CA LYS A 189 8.72 27.67 14.54
C LYS A 189 7.33 28.28 14.71
N LYS A 190 6.44 27.64 15.48
CA LYS A 190 5.04 28.01 15.62
C LYS A 190 4.29 28.00 14.29
N GLN A 191 4.75 27.19 13.34
CA GLN A 191 4.00 26.93 12.11
C GLN A 191 2.91 25.91 12.43
N LEU A 192 1.68 26.21 12.02
CA LEU A 192 0.51 25.38 12.31
C LEU A 192 0.32 24.35 11.20
N TYR A 193 0.06 23.11 11.59
CA TYR A 193 -0.22 21.99 10.70
C TYR A 193 -1.53 21.33 11.09
N LEU A 194 -2.15 20.71 10.09
CA LEU A 194 -3.31 19.87 10.22
C LEU A 194 -2.99 18.51 9.61
N PHE A 195 -2.97 17.48 10.45
CA PHE A 195 -2.79 16.11 10.02
C PHE A 195 -4.11 15.35 10.12
N ILE A 196 -4.53 14.73 9.03
CA ILE A 196 -5.79 13.99 8.92
C ILE A 196 -5.42 12.54 8.63
N ALA A 197 -5.75 11.62 9.54
CA ALA A 197 -5.58 10.18 9.39
C ALA A 197 -6.96 9.53 9.44
N VAL A 198 -7.43 9.03 8.30
CA VAL A 198 -8.81 8.56 8.14
C VAL A 198 -8.91 7.32 7.26
N ASN A 199 -9.74 6.37 7.69
CA ASN A 199 -10.17 5.24 6.88
C ASN A 199 -11.31 5.68 5.96
N GLY A 200 -11.28 5.23 4.72
CA GLY A 200 -12.44 5.26 3.83
C GLY A 200 -13.40 4.10 4.12
N GLY A 201 -14.59 4.18 3.55
CA GLY A 201 -15.48 3.02 3.48
C GLY A 201 -14.97 1.99 2.47
N GLN A 202 -15.66 0.86 2.43
CA GLN A 202 -15.36 -0.25 1.54
C GLN A 202 -15.41 0.19 0.07
N ILE A 203 -14.36 -0.08 -0.71
CA ILE A 203 -14.28 0.26 -2.14
C ILE A 203 -14.44 -0.94 -3.07
N SER A 204 -14.13 -2.14 -2.57
CA SER A 204 -14.39 -3.43 -3.22
C SER A 204 -14.47 -4.51 -2.12
N ASN A 205 -14.66 -5.79 -2.47
CA ASN A 205 -14.91 -6.82 -1.47
C ASN A 205 -13.80 -6.86 -0.41
N ASP A 206 -14.19 -6.61 0.85
CA ASP A 206 -13.32 -6.40 2.01
C ASP A 206 -12.16 -5.42 1.85
N HIS A 207 -12.14 -4.55 0.84
CA HIS A 207 -11.00 -3.68 0.55
C HIS A 207 -11.30 -2.23 0.96
N TYR A 208 -10.45 -1.66 1.80
CA TYR A 208 -10.66 -0.35 2.42
C TYR A 208 -9.44 0.55 2.19
N PRO A 209 -9.62 1.80 1.74
CA PRO A 209 -8.52 2.74 1.66
C PRO A 209 -8.27 3.39 3.01
N TYR A 210 -7.02 3.68 3.30
CA TYR A 210 -6.62 4.56 4.37
C TYR A 210 -5.84 5.75 3.81
N TYR A 211 -6.09 6.90 4.40
CA TYR A 211 -5.53 8.17 3.95
C TYR A 211 -4.85 8.92 5.09
N GLU A 212 -3.69 9.46 4.78
CA GLU A 212 -3.00 10.44 5.61
C GLU A 212 -2.80 11.70 4.79
N PHE A 213 -3.27 12.83 5.29
CA PHE A 213 -3.04 14.13 4.67
C PHE A 213 -2.38 15.06 5.68
N LEU A 214 -1.30 15.68 5.27
CA LEU A 214 -0.63 16.72 6.04
C LEU A 214 -0.77 18.05 5.31
N PHE A 215 -1.48 18.97 5.95
CA PHE A 215 -1.61 20.34 5.50
C PHE A 215 -0.80 21.28 6.36
N GLU A 216 -0.14 22.23 5.73
CA GLU A 216 0.37 23.44 6.36
C GLU A 216 -0.74 24.49 6.38
N LEU A 217 -0.94 25.15 7.53
CA LEU A 217 -1.94 26.22 7.70
C LEU A 217 -1.23 27.59 7.70
N PRO A 218 -1.33 28.36 6.62
CA PRO A 218 -0.67 29.65 6.51
C PRO A 218 -1.14 30.66 7.58
N LYS A 219 -0.21 31.49 8.08
CA LYS A 219 -0.49 32.47 9.17
C LYS A 219 -1.48 33.56 8.76
N ASP A 220 -1.55 33.86 7.47
CA ASP A 220 -2.49 34.80 6.87
C ASP A 220 -3.92 34.23 6.73
N LYS A 221 -4.15 33.00 7.22
CA LYS A 221 -5.42 32.27 7.12
C LYS A 221 -5.83 31.98 5.67
N SER A 222 -4.88 31.95 4.73
CA SER A 222 -5.16 31.46 3.39
C SER A 222 -5.53 29.97 3.40
N THR A 223 -5.97 29.46 2.25
CA THR A 223 -6.32 28.05 2.07
C THR A 223 -5.21 27.11 2.56
N PRO A 224 -5.54 26.04 3.30
CA PRO A 224 -4.56 25.02 3.71
C PRO A 224 -3.77 24.49 2.51
N LYS A 225 -2.46 24.36 2.65
CA LYS A 225 -1.58 23.83 1.61
C LYS A 225 -1.25 22.37 1.90
N LEU A 226 -1.63 21.45 1.01
CA LEU A 226 -1.22 20.06 1.12
C LEU A 226 0.30 19.96 0.91
N ILE A 227 1.02 19.40 1.90
CA ILE A 227 2.48 19.25 1.84
C ILE A 227 2.93 17.79 1.77
N ALA A 228 2.14 16.86 2.29
CA ALA A 228 2.37 15.42 2.15
C ALA A 228 1.05 14.67 2.18
N ASN A 229 1.02 13.52 1.52
CA ASN A 229 -0.08 12.57 1.63
C ASN A 229 0.46 11.14 1.53
N ASN A 230 -0.20 10.22 2.22
CA ASN A 230 -0.07 8.79 2.01
C ASN A 230 -1.45 8.20 1.73
N ARG A 231 -1.52 7.22 0.85
CA ARG A 231 -2.69 6.39 0.63
C ARG A 231 -2.26 4.95 0.46
N PHE A 232 -2.91 4.06 1.19
CA PHE A 232 -2.73 2.62 1.07
C PHE A 232 -4.04 1.92 1.37
N PHE A 233 -4.06 0.60 1.25
CA PHE A 233 -5.27 -0.20 1.43
C PHE A 233 -5.02 -1.33 2.42
N TYR A 234 -6.12 -1.80 3.01
CA TYR A 234 -6.18 -2.93 3.92
C TYR A 234 -7.47 -3.72 3.68
N GLU A 235 -7.55 -4.93 4.24
CA GLU A 235 -8.76 -5.75 4.27
C GLU A 235 -9.23 -6.06 5.70
N ILE A 236 -10.41 -6.68 5.87
CA ILE A 236 -10.91 -7.05 7.22
C ILE A 236 -11.15 -8.56 7.35
N ALA A 237 -11.60 -9.20 6.27
CA ALA A 237 -11.89 -10.63 6.22
C ALA A 237 -11.24 -11.33 5.01
N GLY A 238 -10.27 -10.65 4.38
CA GLY A 238 -9.66 -11.08 3.14
C GLY A 238 -8.39 -11.91 3.33
N VAL A 239 -7.56 -11.88 2.28
CA VAL A 239 -6.28 -12.59 2.17
C VAL A 239 -5.13 -11.74 2.74
N GLU A 240 -5.41 -10.88 3.72
CA GLU A 240 -4.41 -10.17 4.50
C GLU A 240 -3.39 -11.15 5.06
N GLY A 241 -2.11 -10.88 4.81
CA GLY A 241 -1.00 -11.81 5.05
C GLY A 241 -0.70 -12.77 3.90
N ILE A 242 -1.69 -13.22 3.11
CA ILE A 242 -1.47 -14.13 1.96
C ILE A 242 -1.06 -13.36 0.69
N LEU A 243 -1.60 -12.16 0.48
CA LEU A 243 -1.22 -11.29 -0.64
C LEU A 243 -0.10 -10.29 -0.29
N GLU A 244 0.57 -10.46 0.85
CA GLU A 244 1.80 -9.73 1.10
C GLU A 244 2.90 -10.17 0.12
N TRP A 245 3.79 -9.24 -0.24
CA TRP A 245 4.79 -9.44 -1.30
C TRP A 245 5.67 -10.68 -1.06
N ASN A 246 5.97 -10.99 0.20
CA ASN A 246 6.77 -12.14 0.63
C ASN A 246 6.04 -13.46 0.36
N VAL A 247 4.73 -13.52 0.62
CA VAL A 247 3.93 -14.72 0.36
C VAL A 247 3.68 -14.90 -1.13
N ILE A 248 3.34 -13.83 -1.86
CA ILE A 248 3.26 -13.85 -3.34
C ILE A 248 4.59 -14.30 -3.95
N TRP A 249 5.71 -13.82 -3.42
CA TRP A 249 7.03 -14.23 -3.89
C TRP A 249 7.30 -15.72 -3.67
N MET A 250 6.90 -16.29 -2.52
CA MET A 250 6.99 -17.73 -2.28
C MET A 250 6.18 -18.54 -3.31
N PHE A 251 4.98 -18.08 -3.67
CA PHE A 251 4.20 -18.69 -4.75
C PHE A 251 4.94 -18.65 -6.09
N PHE A 252 5.56 -17.52 -6.44
CA PHE A 252 6.35 -17.43 -7.67
C PHE A 252 7.63 -18.28 -7.64
N ILE A 253 8.27 -18.47 -6.49
CA ILE A 253 9.40 -19.41 -6.35
C ILE A 253 8.94 -20.84 -6.68
N ALA A 254 7.80 -21.27 -6.13
CA ALA A 254 7.26 -22.60 -6.40
C ALA A 254 6.92 -22.80 -7.89
N ILE A 255 6.24 -21.82 -8.50
CA ILE A 255 5.92 -21.83 -9.94
C ILE A 255 7.20 -21.79 -10.78
N GLY A 256 8.15 -20.92 -10.44
CA GLY A 256 9.43 -20.79 -11.13
C GLY A 256 10.23 -22.09 -11.10
N PHE A 257 10.23 -22.80 -9.96
CA PHE A 257 10.85 -24.12 -9.85
C PHE A 257 10.21 -25.12 -10.83
N ILE A 258 8.88 -25.24 -10.81
CA ILE A 258 8.13 -26.16 -11.69
C ILE A 258 8.38 -25.84 -13.17
N LEU A 259 8.37 -24.55 -13.55
CA LEU A 259 8.56 -24.12 -14.94
C LEU A 259 10.02 -24.19 -15.42
N SER A 260 10.99 -24.06 -14.51
CA SER A 260 12.42 -24.10 -14.87
C SER A 260 12.84 -25.47 -15.45
N ILE A 261 12.18 -26.56 -15.04
CA ILE A 261 12.45 -27.92 -15.53
C ILE A 261 12.15 -28.06 -17.04
N PRO A 262 10.90 -27.87 -17.53
CA PRO A 262 10.59 -28.00 -18.95
C PRO A 262 11.33 -26.96 -19.81
N ILE A 263 11.53 -25.74 -19.32
CA ILE A 263 12.30 -24.71 -20.03
C ILE A 263 13.76 -25.15 -20.23
N THR A 264 14.38 -25.72 -19.19
CA THR A 264 15.75 -26.23 -19.27
C THR A 264 15.85 -27.37 -20.29
N ILE A 265 14.92 -28.33 -20.27
CA ILE A 265 14.87 -29.43 -21.24
C ILE A 265 14.74 -28.89 -22.67
N LEU A 266 13.89 -27.88 -22.87
CA LEU A 266 13.69 -27.24 -24.17
C LEU A 266 14.96 -26.54 -24.66
N LEU A 267 15.63 -25.75 -23.82
CA LEU A 267 16.87 -25.04 -24.17
C LEU A 267 18.00 -26.00 -24.52
N ILE A 268 18.15 -27.10 -23.77
CA ILE A 268 19.12 -28.16 -24.07
C ILE A 268 18.80 -28.81 -25.42
N SER A 269 17.52 -29.10 -25.68
CA SER A 269 17.07 -29.71 -26.93
C SER A 269 17.35 -28.82 -28.15
N ILE A 270 17.13 -27.50 -28.04
CA ILE A 270 17.43 -26.52 -29.10
C ILE A 270 18.93 -26.46 -29.38
N LYS A 271 19.76 -26.42 -28.33
CA LYS A 271 21.23 -26.38 -28.46
C LYS A 271 21.77 -27.66 -29.12
N GLY A 272 21.20 -28.82 -28.78
CA GLY A 272 21.53 -30.11 -29.40
C GLY A 272 21.26 -30.12 -30.91
N ARG A 273 20.14 -29.56 -31.36
CA ARG A 273 19.78 -29.49 -32.79
C ARG A 273 20.75 -28.64 -33.61
N LYS A 274 21.17 -27.48 -33.10
CA LYS A 274 22.14 -26.59 -33.79
C LYS A 274 23.47 -27.29 -34.05
N LYS A 275 23.96 -28.10 -33.10
CA LYS A 275 25.21 -28.86 -33.24
C LYS A 275 25.09 -29.92 -34.35
N SER A 276 23.96 -30.60 -34.46
CA SER A 276 23.73 -31.59 -35.52
C SER A 276 23.63 -30.96 -36.91
N GLN A 277 23.07 -29.75 -37.04
CA GLN A 277 23.02 -29.04 -38.33
C GLN A 277 24.40 -28.58 -38.80
N GLN A 278 25.29 -28.16 -37.90
CA GLN A 278 26.68 -27.81 -38.26
C GLN A 278 27.49 -29.01 -38.78
N LEU A 279 27.14 -30.24 -38.39
CA LEU A 279 27.77 -31.47 -38.89
C LEU A 279 27.26 -31.91 -40.27
N LEU A 280 26.12 -31.39 -40.71
CA LEU A 280 25.48 -31.75 -41.99
C LEU A 280 25.75 -30.75 -43.12
N LEU A 281 26.25 -29.55 -42.79
CA LEU A 281 26.77 -28.66 -43.82
C LEU A 281 28.14 -29.19 -44.26
N PRO A 282 28.30 -29.66 -45.52
CA PRO A 282 29.60 -30.06 -46.01
C PRO A 282 30.55 -28.88 -45.83
N GLY A 283 31.79 -29.15 -45.37
CA GLY A 283 32.84 -28.15 -45.26
C GLY A 283 33.08 -27.49 -46.61
N SER A 284 32.33 -26.41 -46.89
CA SER A 284 32.45 -25.62 -48.09
C SER A 284 33.64 -24.68 -47.90
N SER A 285 34.82 -25.24 -48.12
CA SER A 285 36.01 -24.53 -48.61
C SER A 285 37.17 -25.49 -48.60
N GLU A 286 37.09 -26.51 -49.44
CA GLU A 286 38.25 -26.75 -50.29
C GLU A 286 38.35 -25.50 -51.18
N GLN A 287 39.02 -24.46 -50.66
CA GLN A 287 39.54 -23.40 -51.51
C GLN A 287 40.50 -24.13 -52.46
N LEU A 288 40.01 -24.44 -53.65
CA LEU A 288 40.83 -24.70 -54.82
C LEU A 288 41.76 -23.50 -54.96
N THR A 289 42.94 -23.59 -54.34
CA THR A 289 44.11 -22.80 -54.71
C THR A 289 44.48 -23.23 -56.12
N ILE A 290 43.85 -22.59 -57.10
CA ILE A 290 44.32 -22.61 -58.48
C ILE A 290 45.67 -21.90 -58.45
N ASN A 291 46.75 -22.68 -58.33
CA ASN A 291 48.09 -22.23 -58.67
C ASN A 291 48.10 -21.91 -60.16
N SER A 292 47.89 -20.65 -60.49
CA SER A 292 48.21 -20.05 -61.78
C SER A 292 49.70 -19.69 -61.75
N ASP A 293 50.57 -20.64 -62.07
CA ASP A 293 51.95 -20.32 -62.45
C ASP A 293 52.34 -21.06 -63.74
N ARG A 294 53.11 -20.31 -64.52
CA ARG A 294 53.55 -20.47 -65.92
C ARG A 294 54.41 -21.69 -66.20
#